data_AF-A0A8T2THW0-F1
#
_entry.id   AF-A0A8T2THW0-F1
#
_cell.length_a   1.000
_cell.length_b   1.000
_cell.length_c   1.000
_cell.angle_alpha   90.00
_cell.angle_beta   90.00
_cell.angle_gamma   90.00
#
_symmetry.space_group_name_H-M   'P 1'
#
loop_
_entity.id
_entity.type
_entity.pdbx_description
1 polymer ?
#
loop_
_entity_poly.entity_id
_entity_poly.type
_entity_poly.pdbx_seq_one_letter_code
_entity_poly.pdbx_strand_id
1 'polypeptide(L)'
;MESNIFASFAFNAAGQTHPSDDKCIAEDFQGVKNCPERDLEDPKVCLDVEDLRGFGSAPFDWPKVVQAIRSMRASQDAPVDQMGTHKLADRTADEKTQQFQLLVAAVISSQTRDSVTAAAMTRLHGLPGGLTVYSLSNPMLTVTQLAEFLKPVGFYRQKAKHLKAIAETICGPPLNGCIPNTLKELVSITSFFHFFSF
;
A
#
# COMPACT_ATOMS: atom_id res chain seq x y z
N MET A 1 -31.29 -29.61 8.34
CA MET A 1 -31.59 -28.18 8.47
C MET A 1 -30.29 -27.43 8.21
N GLU A 2 -29.80 -27.53 6.98
CA GLU A 2 -28.56 -26.91 6.51
C GLU A 2 -28.92 -26.14 5.24
N SER A 3 -29.00 -24.82 5.37
CA SER A 3 -29.35 -23.92 4.28
C SER A 3 -28.07 -23.50 3.55
N ASN A 4 -27.90 -24.06 2.36
CA ASN A 4 -27.02 -23.60 1.29
C ASN A 4 -27.25 -22.10 0.98
N ILE A 5 -26.30 -21.24 1.32
CA ILE A 5 -26.17 -19.88 0.77
C ILE A 5 -24.96 -19.89 -0.18
N PHE A 6 -25.11 -20.63 -1.28
CA PHE A 6 -24.16 -20.65 -2.39
C PHE A 6 -24.95 -20.74 -3.71
N ALA A 7 -25.78 -19.73 -3.96
CA ALA A 7 -26.55 -19.63 -5.20
C ALA A 7 -26.98 -18.19 -5.48
N SER A 8 -26.03 -17.30 -5.76
CA SER A 8 -26.28 -16.18 -6.66
C SER A 8 -24.95 -15.61 -7.12
N PHE A 9 -24.56 -15.94 -8.35
CA PHE A 9 -23.94 -15.05 -9.33
C PHE A 9 -23.72 -15.89 -10.58
N ALA A 10 -24.83 -16.09 -11.30
CA ALA A 10 -24.84 -16.72 -12.60
C ALA A 10 -24.23 -15.77 -13.63
N PHE A 11 -23.13 -16.26 -14.19
CA PHE A 11 -22.52 -15.89 -15.46
C PHE A 11 -23.58 -15.87 -16.58
N ASN A 12 -23.75 -14.74 -17.27
CA ASN A 12 -24.53 -14.68 -18.50
C ASN A 12 -23.65 -14.13 -19.64
N ALA A 13 -23.34 -15.01 -20.58
CA ALA A 13 -22.66 -14.73 -21.83
C ALA A 13 -23.69 -14.79 -22.97
N ALA A 14 -23.95 -13.66 -23.61
CA ALA A 14 -24.58 -13.59 -24.93
C ALA A 14 -23.87 -12.49 -25.71
N GLY A 15 -23.26 -12.90 -26.83
CA GLY A 15 -22.29 -12.11 -27.58
C GLY A 15 -22.89 -11.04 -28.48
N GLN A 16 -22.02 -10.10 -28.84
CA GLN A 16 -22.04 -9.40 -30.12
C GLN A 16 -20.59 -9.34 -30.63
N THR A 17 -20.43 -9.67 -31.91
CA THR A 17 -19.16 -9.88 -32.62
C THR A 17 -18.66 -8.61 -33.29
N HIS A 18 -17.35 -8.32 -33.10
CA HIS A 18 -16.37 -7.62 -33.98
C HIS A 18 -16.67 -6.16 -34.43
N PRO A 19 -15.65 -5.27 -34.55
CA PRO A 19 -14.36 -5.54 -35.21
C PRO A 19 -13.10 -5.10 -34.45
N SER A 20 -12.02 -5.76 -34.83
CA SER A 20 -10.63 -5.40 -34.58
C SER A 20 -10.30 -4.02 -35.14
N ASP A 21 -9.87 -3.11 -34.28
CA ASP A 21 -9.02 -1.98 -34.64
C ASP A 21 -8.04 -1.72 -33.49
N ASP A 22 -6.79 -2.10 -33.71
CA ASP A 22 -5.64 -1.64 -32.96
C ASP A 22 -5.56 -0.11 -33.09
N LYS A 23 -5.98 0.60 -32.04
CA LYS A 23 -5.57 1.98 -31.82
C LYS A 23 -5.39 2.23 -30.35
N CYS A 24 -4.12 2.39 -29.99
CA CYS A 24 -3.64 3.04 -28.80
C CYS A 24 -4.52 4.25 -28.47
N ILE A 25 -5.22 4.20 -27.34
CA ILE A 25 -5.78 5.39 -26.71
C ILE A 25 -4.61 6.07 -25.98
N ALA A 26 -3.74 6.67 -26.79
CA ALA A 26 -2.98 7.83 -26.36
C ALA A 26 -3.93 9.02 -26.41
N GLU A 27 -3.75 9.97 -25.48
CA GLU A 27 -4.48 11.24 -25.34
C GLU A 27 -5.83 11.05 -24.61
N ASP A 28 -5.93 11.35 -23.31
CA ASP A 28 -5.78 12.70 -22.74
C ASP A 28 -4.94 12.73 -21.45
N PHE A 29 -3.72 13.26 -21.55
CA PHE A 29 -2.95 13.76 -20.40
C PHE A 29 -2.26 15.09 -20.73
N GLN A 30 -2.86 15.89 -21.63
CA GLN A 30 -2.48 17.28 -21.81
C GLN A 30 -3.21 18.15 -20.79
N GLY A 31 -2.70 18.21 -19.57
CA GLY A 31 -3.34 19.02 -18.53
C GLY A 31 -2.68 19.11 -17.16
N VAL A 32 -1.52 18.49 -16.92
CA VAL A 32 -0.78 18.69 -15.66
C VAL A 32 0.59 19.28 -15.97
N LYS A 33 0.59 20.51 -16.51
CA LYS A 33 1.77 21.37 -16.48
C LYS A 33 1.75 22.09 -15.15
N ASN A 34 2.82 21.91 -14.38
CA ASN A 34 3.03 22.34 -12.99
C ASN A 34 2.30 21.49 -11.94
N CYS A 35 2.81 20.28 -11.66
CA CYS A 35 2.83 19.85 -10.28
C CYS A 35 3.82 20.78 -9.55
N PRO A 36 3.41 21.55 -8.53
CA PRO A 36 4.38 22.27 -7.71
C PRO A 36 5.34 21.22 -7.17
N GLU A 37 6.63 21.47 -7.38
CA GLU A 37 7.70 20.79 -6.67
C GLU A 37 7.31 20.84 -5.19
N ARG A 38 7.04 19.68 -4.60
CA ARG A 38 6.70 19.62 -3.18
C ARG A 38 8.03 19.87 -2.49
N ASP A 39 8.24 21.11 -2.06
CA ASP A 39 9.39 21.50 -1.27
C ASP A 39 9.61 20.44 -0.20
N LEU A 40 10.79 19.85 -0.18
CA LEU A 40 11.21 18.82 0.78
C LEU A 40 11.32 19.38 2.23
N GLU A 41 10.74 20.54 2.50
CA GLU A 41 10.62 21.15 3.82
C GLU A 41 9.21 20.94 4.39
N ASP A 42 8.83 19.68 4.61
CA ASP A 42 7.81 19.35 5.61
C ASP A 42 8.54 18.79 6.85
N PRO A 43 8.77 19.62 7.90
CA PRO A 43 9.48 19.20 9.09
C PRO A 43 8.49 18.50 10.01
N LYS A 44 8.23 17.20 9.80
CA LYS A 44 7.60 16.35 10.83
C LYS A 44 7.84 14.85 10.67
N VAL A 45 8.97 14.47 10.08
CA VAL A 45 9.62 13.22 10.51
C VAL A 45 10.70 13.64 11.50
N CYS A 46 10.38 13.58 12.78
CA CYS A 46 11.38 13.73 13.84
C CYS A 46 12.24 12.47 13.81
N LEU A 47 13.25 12.43 12.92
CA LEU A 47 14.40 11.57 13.16
C LEU A 47 15.18 12.25 14.28
N ASP A 48 15.05 11.73 15.50
CA ASP A 48 15.79 12.25 16.63
C ASP A 48 17.29 12.14 16.32
N VAL A 49 18.03 13.23 16.53
CA VAL A 49 19.47 13.31 16.23
C VAL A 49 20.25 12.24 17.05
N GLU A 50 19.64 11.75 18.14
CA GLU A 50 20.09 10.56 18.88
C GLU A 50 20.21 9.29 18.01
N ASP A 51 19.30 9.04 17.06
CA ASP A 51 19.30 7.82 16.23
C ASP A 51 20.44 7.80 15.19
N LEU A 52 21.04 8.96 14.91
CA LEU A 52 22.18 9.09 14.01
C LEU A 52 23.54 8.87 14.70
N ARG A 53 23.57 8.77 16.04
CA ARG A 53 24.83 8.67 16.82
C ARG A 53 25.62 7.36 16.60
N GLY A 54 25.13 6.44 15.78
CA GLY A 54 25.81 5.19 15.41
C GLY A 54 26.28 5.10 13.96
N PHE A 55 25.95 6.08 13.11
CA PHE A 55 26.43 6.09 11.73
C PHE A 55 27.79 6.78 11.70
N GLY A 56 28.83 6.04 11.31
CA GLY A 56 30.19 6.58 11.14
C GLY A 56 30.24 7.77 10.16
N SER A 57 31.39 8.42 10.06
CA SER A 57 31.60 9.50 9.09
C SER A 57 31.12 9.09 7.69
N ALA A 58 30.44 10.00 6.99
CA ALA A 58 29.89 9.72 5.67
C ALA A 58 30.98 9.13 4.73
N PRO A 59 30.65 8.15 3.88
CA PRO A 59 31.63 7.47 3.01
C PRO A 59 32.39 8.46 2.13
N PHE A 60 33.68 8.19 1.86
CA PHE A 60 34.62 9.11 1.21
C PHE A 60 34.10 9.81 -0.07
N ASP A 61 33.34 9.12 -0.93
CA ASP A 61 32.83 9.65 -2.20
C ASP A 61 31.29 9.78 -2.26
N TRP A 62 30.60 9.82 -1.11
CA TRP A 62 29.13 9.94 -1.08
C TRP A 62 28.55 11.11 -1.91
N PRO A 63 29.20 12.30 -2.02
CA PRO A 63 28.65 13.40 -2.81
C PRO A 63 28.64 13.08 -4.30
N LYS A 64 29.68 12.40 -4.80
CA LYS A 64 29.77 11.95 -6.20
C LYS A 64 28.70 10.90 -6.51
N VAL A 65 28.48 9.96 -5.58
CA VAL A 65 27.41 8.95 -5.70
C VAL A 65 26.04 9.61 -5.76
N VAL A 66 25.76 10.58 -4.87
CA VAL A 66 24.50 11.33 -4.90
C VAL A 66 24.32 12.11 -6.21
N GLN A 67 25.38 12.75 -6.70
CA GLN A 67 25.33 13.47 -7.97
C GLN A 67 25.09 12.54 -9.16
N ALA A 68 25.70 11.35 -9.17
CA ALA A 68 25.46 10.32 -10.18
C ALA A 68 24.01 9.82 -10.13
N ILE A 69 23.47 9.53 -8.94
CA ILE A 69 22.06 9.13 -8.75
C ILE A 69 21.12 10.22 -9.27
N ARG A 70 21.37 11.49 -8.93
CA ARG A 70 20.57 12.63 -9.44
C ARG A 70 20.61 12.71 -10.97
N SER A 71 21.77 12.52 -11.57
CA SER A 71 21.92 12.52 -13.03
C SER A 71 21.18 11.35 -13.68
N MET A 72 21.26 10.15 -13.09
CA MET A 72 20.52 8.96 -13.56
C MET A 72 19.00 9.13 -13.43
N ARG A 73 18.52 9.86 -12.42
CA ARG A 73 17.08 10.06 -12.17
C ARG A 73 16.50 11.33 -12.80
N ALA A 74 17.30 12.13 -13.49
CA ALA A 74 16.86 13.36 -14.14
C ALA A 74 15.75 13.12 -15.19
N SER A 75 15.71 11.93 -15.81
CA SER A 75 14.68 11.53 -16.79
C SER A 75 13.42 10.89 -16.19
N GLN A 76 13.33 10.65 -14.87
CA GLN A 76 12.18 10.05 -14.16
C GLN A 76 11.59 8.79 -14.83
N ASP A 77 12.36 7.71 -14.87
CA ASP A 77 11.97 6.48 -15.58
C ASP A 77 11.44 5.34 -14.68
N ALA A 78 11.22 5.56 -13.37
CA ALA A 78 10.86 4.47 -12.47
C ALA A 78 9.34 4.39 -12.19
N PRO A 79 8.72 3.19 -12.23
CA PRO A 79 7.30 3.02 -11.92
C PRO A 79 6.88 3.53 -10.54
N VAL A 80 7.78 3.49 -9.55
CA VAL A 80 7.54 3.99 -8.18
C VAL A 80 7.29 5.51 -8.14
N ASP A 81 7.78 6.25 -9.13
CA ASP A 81 7.59 7.70 -9.21
C ASP A 81 6.12 8.02 -9.55
N GLN A 82 5.46 7.15 -10.32
CA GLN A 82 4.03 7.26 -10.66
C GLN A 82 3.14 6.55 -9.64
N MET A 83 3.48 5.31 -9.29
CA MET A 83 2.62 4.36 -8.56
C MET A 83 3.19 3.98 -7.17
N GLY A 84 3.97 4.87 -6.58
CA GLY A 84 4.57 4.63 -5.26
C GLY A 84 3.53 4.47 -4.16
N THR A 85 3.85 3.61 -3.19
CA THR A 85 3.01 3.27 -2.03
C THR A 85 2.45 4.50 -1.29
N HIS A 86 3.22 5.59 -1.23
CA HIS A 86 2.84 6.86 -0.62
C HIS A 86 1.64 7.57 -1.30
N LYS A 87 1.26 7.17 -2.52
CA LYS A 87 0.13 7.73 -3.28
C LYS A 87 -1.13 6.86 -3.22
N LEU A 88 -1.07 5.68 -2.61
CA LEU A 88 -2.15 4.68 -2.67
C LEU A 88 -3.24 4.86 -1.61
N ALA A 89 -3.04 5.78 -0.66
CA ALA A 89 -4.09 6.17 0.29
C ALA A 89 -5.11 7.10 -0.38
N ASP A 90 -6.37 6.93 0.01
CA ASP A 90 -7.47 7.79 -0.40
C ASP A 90 -7.34 9.15 0.29
N ARG A 91 -7.00 10.18 -0.48
CA ARG A 91 -6.82 11.54 0.02
C ARG A 91 -8.11 12.19 0.54
N THR A 92 -9.26 11.60 0.24
CA THR A 92 -10.57 12.08 0.69
C THR A 92 -10.99 11.49 2.04
N ALA A 93 -10.31 10.43 2.50
CA ALA A 93 -10.57 9.79 3.78
C ALA A 93 -10.03 10.61 4.97
N ASP A 94 -10.45 10.26 6.19
CA ASP A 94 -9.89 10.86 7.41
C ASP A 94 -8.41 10.49 7.60
N GLU A 95 -7.67 11.30 8.37
CA GLU A 95 -6.23 11.13 8.58
C GLU A 95 -5.87 9.75 9.14
N LYS A 96 -6.67 9.20 10.06
CA LYS A 96 -6.41 7.88 10.65
C LYS A 96 -6.58 6.77 9.62
N THR A 97 -7.64 6.84 8.82
CA THR A 97 -7.86 5.92 7.71
C THR A 97 -6.75 6.03 6.67
N GLN A 98 -6.29 7.24 6.33
CA GLN A 98 -5.16 7.42 5.40
C GLN A 98 -3.88 6.76 5.92
N GLN A 99 -3.52 7.00 7.18
CA GLN A 99 -2.36 6.36 7.82
C GLN A 99 -2.48 4.84 7.77
N PHE A 100 -3.68 4.31 8.00
CA PHE A 100 -3.93 2.88 7.93
C PHE A 100 -3.80 2.32 6.53
N GLN A 101 -4.33 3.01 5.53
CA GLN A 101 -4.17 2.62 4.14
C GLN A 101 -2.69 2.63 3.72
N LEU A 102 -1.89 3.61 4.18
CA LEU A 102 -0.45 3.64 3.96
C LEU A 102 0.26 2.45 4.62
N LEU A 103 -0.12 2.09 5.85
CA LEU A 103 0.41 0.91 6.54
C LEU A 103 0.09 -0.37 5.77
N VAL A 104 -1.17 -0.54 5.35
CA VAL A 104 -1.61 -1.68 4.54
C VAL A 104 -0.79 -1.76 3.25
N ALA A 105 -0.66 -0.62 2.54
CA ALA A 105 0.11 -0.53 1.31
C ALA A 105 1.58 -0.91 1.50
N ALA A 106 2.21 -0.50 2.61
CA ALA A 106 3.57 -0.87 2.96
C ALA A 106 3.72 -2.38 3.27
N VAL A 107 2.76 -2.97 3.98
CA VAL A 107 2.75 -4.41 4.27
C VAL A 107 2.66 -5.22 2.97
N ILE A 108 1.76 -4.84 2.06
CA ILE A 108 1.56 -5.58 0.82
C ILE A 108 2.63 -5.32 -0.25
N SER A 109 3.33 -4.18 -0.21
CA SER A 109 4.40 -3.86 -1.17
C SER A 109 5.65 -4.70 -0.98
N SER A 110 5.85 -5.31 0.19
CA SER A 110 6.99 -6.20 0.45
C SER A 110 7.07 -7.32 -0.60
N GLN A 111 8.19 -7.39 -1.34
CA GLN A 111 8.41 -8.38 -2.40
C GLN A 111 7.28 -8.40 -3.47
N THR A 112 6.71 -7.25 -3.81
CA THR A 112 5.65 -7.13 -4.83
C THR A 112 5.88 -5.87 -5.67
N ARG A 113 5.68 -5.98 -6.98
CA ARG A 113 5.85 -4.85 -7.91
C ARG A 113 4.81 -3.76 -7.64
N ASP A 114 5.21 -2.50 -7.78
CA ASP A 114 4.37 -1.34 -7.46
C ASP A 114 3.01 -1.37 -8.18
N SER A 115 2.97 -1.77 -9.46
CA SER A 115 1.72 -1.88 -10.23
C SER A 115 0.74 -2.92 -9.66
N VAL A 116 1.27 -4.04 -9.16
CA VAL A 116 0.46 -5.11 -8.54
C VAL A 116 -0.05 -4.65 -7.17
N THR A 117 0.79 -3.96 -6.41
CA THR A 117 0.46 -3.34 -5.13
C THR A 117 -0.68 -2.32 -5.30
N ALA A 118 -0.56 -1.42 -6.28
CA ALA A 118 -1.57 -0.41 -6.57
C ALA A 118 -2.92 -1.04 -6.95
N ALA A 119 -2.91 -2.03 -7.84
CA ALA A 119 -4.12 -2.75 -8.22
C ALA A 119 -4.78 -3.47 -7.02
N ALA A 120 -3.98 -4.01 -6.10
CA ALA A 120 -4.48 -4.62 -4.87
C ALA A 120 -5.11 -3.59 -3.93
N MET A 121 -4.49 -2.42 -3.76
CA MET A 121 -5.07 -1.32 -2.97
C MET A 121 -6.40 -0.87 -3.55
N THR A 122 -6.51 -0.70 -4.87
CA THR A 122 -7.79 -0.35 -5.51
C THR A 122 -8.89 -1.37 -5.20
N ARG A 123 -8.58 -2.68 -5.23
CA ARG A 123 -9.54 -3.73 -4.87
C ARG A 123 -9.94 -3.67 -3.39
N LEU A 124 -8.98 -3.40 -2.50
CA LEU A 124 -9.23 -3.27 -1.06
C LEU A 124 -10.06 -2.03 -0.71
N HIS A 125 -9.87 -0.92 -1.41
CA HIS A 125 -10.72 0.27 -1.27
C HIS A 125 -12.18 0.01 -1.63
N GLY A 126 -12.43 -0.95 -2.54
CA GLY A 126 -13.77 -1.41 -2.91
C GLY A 126 -14.43 -2.37 -1.90
N LEU A 127 -13.82 -2.64 -0.75
CA LEU A 127 -14.45 -3.46 0.30
C LEU A 127 -15.73 -2.79 0.84
N PRO A 128 -16.72 -3.57 1.28
CA PRO A 128 -17.88 -3.01 1.98
C PRO A 128 -17.43 -2.25 3.23
N GLY A 129 -17.74 -0.95 3.29
CA GLY A 129 -17.27 -0.06 4.37
C GLY A 129 -15.86 0.54 4.15
N GLY A 130 -15.27 0.35 2.96
CA GLY A 130 -13.97 0.90 2.60
C GLY A 130 -12.78 0.25 3.31
N LEU A 131 -11.57 0.68 2.96
CA LEU A 131 -10.33 0.21 3.59
C LEU A 131 -10.09 0.94 4.91
N THR A 132 -10.77 0.48 5.97
CA THR A 132 -10.63 0.98 7.35
C THR A 132 -10.19 -0.14 8.29
N VAL A 133 -9.68 0.23 9.47
CA VAL A 133 -9.29 -0.73 10.53
C VAL A 133 -10.47 -1.65 10.88
N TYR A 134 -11.66 -1.06 11.02
CA TYR A 134 -12.88 -1.78 11.40
C TYR A 134 -13.38 -2.73 10.30
N SER A 135 -13.27 -2.33 9.04
CA SER A 135 -13.64 -3.19 7.91
C SER A 135 -12.74 -4.43 7.83
N LEU A 136 -11.43 -4.25 8.07
CA LEU A 136 -10.46 -5.35 8.06
C LEU A 136 -10.51 -6.23 9.32
N SER A 137 -10.82 -5.65 10.48
CA SER A 137 -10.98 -6.41 11.73
C SER A 137 -12.34 -7.12 11.84
N ASN A 138 -13.27 -6.85 10.92
CA ASN A 138 -14.61 -7.44 10.96
C ASN A 138 -14.53 -8.99 10.97
N PRO A 139 -15.15 -9.67 11.95
CA PRO A 139 -15.15 -11.13 12.03
C PRO A 139 -15.80 -11.81 10.83
N MET A 140 -16.72 -11.12 10.12
CA MET A 140 -17.36 -11.65 8.91
C MET A 140 -16.42 -11.71 7.70
N LEU A 141 -15.37 -10.89 7.65
CA LEU A 141 -14.38 -10.91 6.58
C LEU A 141 -13.36 -12.01 6.83
N THR A 142 -13.48 -13.15 6.16
CA THR A 142 -12.53 -14.25 6.36
C THR A 142 -11.15 -13.92 5.76
N VAL A 143 -10.10 -14.53 6.33
CA VAL A 143 -8.74 -14.44 5.78
C VAL A 143 -8.69 -14.90 4.32
N THR A 144 -9.47 -15.93 3.97
CA THR A 144 -9.55 -16.44 2.60
C THR A 144 -10.15 -15.40 1.65
N GLN A 145 -11.24 -14.74 2.03
CA GLN A 145 -11.80 -13.65 1.22
C GLN A 145 -10.80 -12.50 1.07
N LEU A 146 -10.15 -12.09 2.16
CA LEU A 146 -9.11 -11.06 2.10
C LEU A 146 -7.95 -11.46 1.18
N ALA A 147 -7.55 -12.73 1.20
CA ALA A 147 -6.53 -13.27 0.32
C ALA A 147 -6.94 -13.20 -1.17
N GLU A 148 -8.22 -13.36 -1.49
CA GLU A 148 -8.73 -13.19 -2.86
C GLU A 148 -8.59 -11.75 -3.35
N PHE A 149 -8.91 -10.75 -2.51
CA PHE A 149 -8.70 -9.33 -2.85
C PHE A 149 -7.23 -9.00 -3.13
N LEU A 150 -6.31 -9.71 -2.48
CA LEU A 150 -4.87 -9.52 -2.64
C LEU A 150 -4.28 -10.19 -3.89
N LYS A 151 -4.94 -11.13 -4.56
CA LYS A 151 -4.35 -11.75 -5.76
C LYS A 151 -4.13 -10.70 -6.87
N PRO A 152 -2.99 -10.71 -7.60
CA PRO A 152 -1.89 -11.69 -7.61
C PRO A 152 -0.65 -11.27 -6.80
N VAL A 153 -0.80 -10.56 -5.67
CA VAL A 153 0.32 -10.14 -4.80
C VAL A 153 1.13 -11.35 -4.33
N GLY A 154 2.46 -11.23 -4.26
CA GLY A 154 3.33 -12.28 -3.74
C GLY A 154 3.02 -12.58 -2.27
N PHE A 155 2.97 -13.86 -1.90
CA PHE A 155 2.63 -14.31 -0.53
C PHE A 155 1.27 -13.81 -0.02
N TYR A 156 0.30 -13.58 -0.92
CA TYR A 156 -1.02 -13.02 -0.58
C TYR A 156 -1.75 -13.71 0.58
N ARG A 157 -1.64 -15.04 0.72
CA ARG A 157 -2.25 -15.79 1.84
C ARG A 157 -1.68 -15.39 3.20
N GLN A 158 -0.36 -15.23 3.26
CA GLN A 158 0.31 -14.84 4.49
C GLN A 158 0.07 -13.36 4.81
N LYS A 159 0.13 -12.52 3.78
CA LYS A 159 -0.22 -11.09 3.89
C LYS A 159 -1.65 -10.89 4.38
N ALA A 160 -2.62 -11.67 3.91
CA ALA A 160 -3.99 -11.62 4.41
C ALA A 160 -4.09 -11.94 5.91
N LYS A 161 -3.41 -13.01 6.37
CA LYS A 161 -3.35 -13.35 7.80
C LYS A 161 -2.77 -12.21 8.62
N HIS A 162 -1.67 -11.62 8.14
CA HIS A 162 -0.99 -10.54 8.83
C HIS A 162 -1.83 -9.26 8.87
N LEU A 163 -2.42 -8.86 7.74
CA LEU A 163 -3.27 -7.68 7.69
C LEU A 163 -4.45 -7.78 8.66
N LYS A 164 -5.04 -8.98 8.77
CA LYS A 164 -6.13 -9.23 9.73
C LYS A 164 -5.64 -9.11 11.17
N ALA A 165 -4.51 -9.74 11.51
CA ALA A 165 -3.93 -9.63 12.85
C ALA A 165 -3.52 -8.19 13.23
N ILE A 166 -2.98 -7.43 12.28
CA ILE A 166 -2.63 -6.02 12.44
C ILE A 166 -3.90 -5.20 12.69
N ALA A 167 -4.96 -5.39 11.89
CA ALA A 167 -6.21 -4.69 12.06
C ALA A 167 -6.88 -5.00 13.41
N GLU A 168 -6.88 -6.27 13.84
CA GLU A 168 -7.38 -6.69 15.16
C GLU A 168 -6.57 -6.03 16.30
N THR A 169 -5.25 -6.00 16.18
CA THR A 169 -4.35 -5.38 17.18
C THR A 169 -4.57 -3.87 17.28
N ILE A 170 -4.68 -3.18 16.15
CA ILE A 170 -4.91 -1.72 16.10
C ILE A 170 -6.33 -1.37 16.57
N CYS A 171 -7.32 -2.21 16.26
CA CYS A 171 -8.69 -2.02 16.70
C CYS A 171 -8.84 -2.16 18.21
N GLY A 172 -8.01 -2.99 18.86
CA GLY A 172 -8.04 -3.21 20.30
C GLY A 172 -7.46 -2.06 21.14
N PRO A 173 -7.74 -2.04 22.45
CA PRO A 173 -7.04 -1.16 23.39
C PRO A 173 -5.55 -1.56 23.48
N PRO A 174 -4.61 -0.60 23.56
CA PRO A 174 -4.81 0.83 23.83
C PRO A 174 -5.04 1.72 22.60
N LEU A 175 -4.90 1.19 21.38
CA LEU A 175 -4.82 1.99 20.16
C LEU A 175 -6.17 2.47 19.64
N ASN A 176 -7.25 1.71 19.85
CA ASN A 176 -8.62 2.07 19.50
C ASN A 176 -8.77 2.62 18.06
N GLY A 177 -8.06 2.02 17.10
CA GLY A 177 -8.08 2.42 15.69
C GLY A 177 -7.05 3.49 15.29
N CYS A 178 -6.19 3.95 16.21
CA CYS A 178 -5.14 4.92 15.92
C CYS A 178 -3.80 4.23 15.62
N ILE A 179 -3.06 4.72 14.63
CA ILE A 179 -1.73 4.18 14.31
C ILE A 179 -0.68 4.87 15.17
N PRO A 180 0.23 4.09 15.79
CA PRO A 180 1.31 4.67 16.57
C PRO A 180 2.24 5.52 15.71
N ASN A 181 2.68 6.65 16.26
CA ASN A 181 3.62 7.56 15.59
C ASN A 181 5.09 7.22 15.89
N THR A 182 5.35 6.27 16.80
CA THR A 182 6.70 5.88 17.20
C THR A 182 7.13 4.60 16.49
N LEU A 183 8.35 4.57 15.97
CA LEU A 183 8.91 3.37 15.32
C LEU A 183 8.87 2.14 16.24
N LYS A 184 9.20 2.32 17.53
CA LYS A 184 9.19 1.26 18.54
C LYS A 184 7.81 0.60 18.68
N GLU A 185 6.75 1.41 18.68
CA GLU A 185 5.37 0.92 18.79
C GLU A 185 4.93 0.27 17.49
N LEU A 186 5.28 0.86 16.34
CA LEU A 186 4.97 0.31 15.02
C LEU A 186 5.61 -1.08 14.79
N VAL A 187 6.84 -1.27 15.25
CA VAL A 187 7.56 -2.56 15.21
C VAL A 187 6.97 -3.56 16.20
N SER A 188 6.36 -3.11 17.30
CA SER A 188 5.70 -4.00 18.25
C SER A 188 4.37 -4.55 17.72
N ILE A 189 3.57 -3.74 17.02
CA ILE A 189 2.28 -4.17 16.43
C ILE A 189 2.49 -5.02 15.18
N THR A 190 3.51 -4.67 14.41
CA THR A 190 3.84 -5.37 13.19
C THR A 190 4.92 -6.36 13.59
N SER A 191 4.56 -7.62 13.85
CA SER A 191 5.55 -8.72 13.98
C SER A 191 6.37 -8.98 12.69
N PHE A 192 6.50 -7.95 11.84
CA PHE A 192 7.22 -7.81 10.58
C PHE A 192 8.56 -8.53 10.58
N PHE A 193 9.33 -8.42 11.66
CA PHE A 193 10.69 -8.97 11.70
C PHE A 193 10.76 -10.47 11.99
N HIS A 194 9.76 -11.08 12.63
CA HIS A 194 9.83 -12.50 12.96
C HIS A 194 9.52 -13.41 11.76
N PHE A 195 9.00 -12.86 10.66
CA PHE A 195 8.50 -13.64 9.52
C PHE A 195 9.39 -13.60 8.27
N PHE A 196 10.40 -12.72 8.22
CA PHE A 196 11.47 -12.79 7.19
C PHE A 196 12.56 -13.81 7.53
N SER A 197 12.45 -14.51 8.66
CA SER A 197 13.30 -15.66 8.98
C SER A 197 12.78 -16.87 8.21
N PHE A 198 13.28 -17.04 6.99
CA PHE A 198 13.31 -18.34 6.31
C PHE A 198 14.43 -19.21 6.88
#